data_AF-A0A8J9S0T6-F1
#
_entry.id   AF-A0A8J9S0T6-F1
#
_cell.length_a   1.000
_cell.length_b   1.000
_cell.length_c   1.000
_cell.angle_alpha   90.00
_cell.angle_beta   90.00
_cell.angle_gamma   90.00
#
_symmetry.space_group_name_H-M   'P 1'
#
loop_
_entity.id
_entity.type
_entity.pdbx_description
1 polymer ?
#
loop_
_entity_poly.entity_id
_entity_poly.type
_entity_poly.pdbx_seq_one_letter_code
_entity_poly.pdbx_strand_id
1 'polypeptide(L)'
;CKTPYRAVFDQQPNHCPNLVPTEDEQLASGNLTTYKVSVTQNAHSTVTDEFDSLADYWSEWNRMYRDVEFPRLIVRFEDTIFHAEAVMDAIARCAGVERAKPYRYYVEQAKSHGLSSNFVTALAKYGTSQGRFDGMTPADLGLRPDPSRSGTHEYVWLPVPRQVYCAASFIGQRVL
;
A
#
# COMPACT_ATOMS: atom_id res chain seq x y z
N CYS A 1 11.29 11.12 -4.43
CA CYS A 1 10.15 10.18 -4.49
C CYS A 1 9.65 10.03 -5.95
N LYS A 2 9.21 8.84 -6.39
CA LYS A 2 8.80 8.61 -7.79
C LYS A 2 7.37 9.13 -8.03
N THR A 3 7.28 10.28 -8.70
CA THR A 3 6.08 10.92 -9.29
C THR A 3 4.97 11.28 -8.29
N PRO A 4 4.49 12.54 -8.25
CA PRO A 4 3.30 12.86 -7.47
C PRO A 4 2.10 12.13 -8.09
N TYR A 5 1.51 11.22 -7.33
CA TYR A 5 0.15 10.77 -7.59
C TYR A 5 -0.82 11.91 -7.20
N ARG A 6 -2.10 11.62 -6.99
CA ARG A 6 -3.08 12.63 -6.52
C ARG A 6 -2.84 13.12 -5.09
N ALA A 7 -1.89 12.51 -4.38
CA ALA A 7 -1.44 12.93 -3.06
C ALA A 7 -0.32 13.96 -3.19
N VAL A 8 -0.52 15.12 -2.57
CA VAL A 8 0.43 16.22 -2.51
C VAL A 8 0.86 16.37 -1.06
N PHE A 9 2.17 16.40 -0.84
CA PHE A 9 2.81 16.60 0.46
C PHE A 9 4.20 17.19 0.22
N ASP A 10 4.79 17.80 1.25
CA ASP A 10 6.12 18.38 1.12
C ASP A 10 7.17 17.27 0.92
N GLN A 11 7.94 17.38 -0.17
CA GLN A 11 8.92 16.38 -0.57
C GLN A 11 10.32 16.94 -0.39
N GLN A 12 11.08 16.34 0.51
CA GLN A 12 12.48 16.64 0.72
C GLN A 12 13.33 15.83 -0.28
N PRO A 13 14.33 16.43 -0.97
CA PRO A 13 15.07 15.74 -2.04
C PRO A 13 15.86 14.50 -1.59
N ASN A 14 16.38 14.52 -0.36
CA ASN A 14 17.30 13.51 0.18
C ASN A 14 16.67 12.62 1.26
N HIS A 15 15.38 12.78 1.49
CA HIS A 15 14.61 12.05 2.48
C HIS A 15 13.34 11.59 1.74
N CYS A 16 13.08 10.28 1.73
CA CYS A 16 11.91 9.72 1.06
C CYS A 16 11.61 8.36 1.69
N PRO A 17 10.41 8.13 2.24
CA PRO A 17 9.18 8.83 1.89
C PRO A 17 8.81 10.07 2.70
N ASN A 18 9.68 10.60 3.58
CA ASN A 18 9.39 11.75 4.44
C ASN A 18 8.17 11.51 5.32
N LEU A 19 8.21 10.48 6.18
CA LEU A 19 7.07 10.23 7.07
C LEU A 19 7.09 11.19 8.26
N VAL A 20 8.29 11.45 8.78
CA VAL A 20 8.54 12.40 9.87
C VAL A 20 9.71 13.31 9.52
N PRO A 21 9.74 14.59 9.94
CA PRO A 21 10.90 15.44 9.71
C PRO A 21 12.10 15.01 10.57
N THR A 22 13.30 15.03 9.99
CA THR A 22 14.59 14.92 10.70
C THR A 22 14.81 16.13 11.61
N GLU A 23 15.75 16.03 12.56
CA GLU A 23 16.07 17.13 13.48
C GLU A 23 16.40 18.44 12.72
N ASP A 24 17.19 18.34 11.65
CA ASP A 24 17.54 19.48 10.79
C ASP A 24 16.31 20.09 10.09
N GLU A 25 15.38 19.25 9.62
CA GLU A 25 14.13 19.69 8.99
C GLU A 25 13.17 20.31 10.02
N GLN A 26 13.13 19.80 11.26
CA GLN A 26 12.32 20.36 12.35
C GLN A 26 12.80 21.76 12.75
N LEU A 27 14.12 21.95 12.83
CA LEU A 27 14.76 23.25 13.09
C LEU A 27 14.41 24.28 12.02
N ALA A 28 14.36 23.86 10.76
CA ALA A 28 13.99 24.73 9.65
C ALA A 28 12.47 25.01 9.57
N SER A 29 11.63 24.08 10.03
CA SER A 29 10.18 24.10 9.80
C SER A 29 9.33 24.47 11.02
N GLY A 30 9.95 24.82 12.15
CA GLY A 30 9.24 25.28 13.34
C GLY A 30 8.54 24.17 14.14
N ASN A 31 9.23 23.05 14.37
CA ASN A 31 8.74 21.90 15.17
C ASN A 31 7.57 21.11 14.56
N LEU A 32 7.57 20.93 13.23
CA LEU A 32 6.65 19.97 12.60
C LEU A 32 6.97 18.54 13.07
N THR A 33 5.94 17.76 13.38
CA THR A 33 6.08 16.35 13.77
C THR A 33 5.83 15.38 12.61
N THR A 34 5.05 15.80 11.62
CA THR A 34 4.70 15.05 10.41
C THR A 34 4.47 16.00 9.23
N TYR A 35 4.42 15.45 8.02
CA TYR A 35 4.07 16.19 6.81
C TYR A 35 2.61 15.95 6.44
N LYS A 36 1.79 17.01 6.44
CA LYS A 36 0.39 16.93 6.01
C LYS A 36 0.29 16.50 4.56
N VAL A 37 -0.75 15.72 4.27
CA VAL A 37 -1.02 15.18 2.93
C VAL A 37 -2.40 15.61 2.47
N SER A 38 -2.47 16.22 1.30
CA SER A 38 -3.70 16.64 0.65
C SER A 38 -3.97 15.73 -0.56
N VAL A 39 -5.18 15.23 -0.72
CA VAL A 39 -5.56 14.31 -1.81
C VAL A 39 -6.79 14.80 -2.55
N THR A 40 -6.65 15.05 -3.86
CA THR A 40 -7.79 15.44 -4.70
C THR A 40 -8.52 14.20 -5.22
N GLN A 41 -9.84 14.09 -4.97
CA GLN A 41 -10.59 12.86 -5.24
C GLN A 41 -10.66 12.50 -6.74
N ASN A 42 -10.83 13.48 -7.62
CA ASN A 42 -10.77 13.28 -9.07
C ASN A 42 -10.29 14.55 -9.80
N ALA A 43 -9.89 14.42 -11.07
CA ALA A 43 -9.28 15.50 -11.86
C ALA A 43 -10.21 16.71 -12.12
N HIS A 44 -11.51 16.57 -11.85
CA HIS A 44 -12.53 17.59 -12.05
C HIS A 44 -13.20 18.02 -10.73
N SER A 45 -12.70 17.54 -9.59
CA SER A 45 -13.26 17.83 -8.27
C SER A 45 -12.48 18.94 -7.60
N THR A 46 -13.19 19.78 -6.87
CA THR A 46 -12.61 20.74 -5.90
C THR A 46 -12.53 20.16 -4.49
N VAL A 47 -12.98 18.91 -4.29
CA VAL A 47 -12.94 18.23 -3.00
C VAL A 47 -11.53 17.66 -2.78
N THR A 48 -10.91 18.15 -1.72
CA THR A 48 -9.60 17.71 -1.23
C THR A 48 -9.77 17.18 0.18
N ASP A 49 -9.29 15.96 0.40
CA ASP A 49 -9.19 15.34 1.71
C ASP A 49 -7.81 15.64 2.31
N GLU A 50 -7.75 15.96 3.60
CA GLU A 50 -6.52 16.30 4.32
C GLU A 50 -6.21 15.23 5.37
N PHE A 51 -4.94 14.82 5.44
CA PHE A 51 -4.44 13.81 6.36
C PHE A 51 -3.22 14.32 7.11
N ASP A 52 -3.01 13.84 8.34
CA ASP A 52 -1.94 14.34 9.22
C ASP A 52 -0.55 13.85 8.80
N SER A 53 -0.49 12.71 8.09
CA SER A 53 0.75 12.15 7.53
C SER A 53 0.47 11.22 6.36
N LEU A 54 1.51 10.87 5.60
CA LEU A 54 1.42 9.85 4.56
C LEU A 54 0.99 8.48 5.11
N ALA A 55 1.43 8.15 6.34
CA ALA A 55 1.01 6.92 7.01
C ALA A 55 -0.48 6.95 7.37
N ASP A 56 -1.02 8.11 7.81
CA ASP A 56 -2.44 8.28 8.11
C ASP A 56 -3.30 8.09 6.84
N TYR A 57 -2.91 8.75 5.75
CA TYR A 57 -3.57 8.59 4.44
C TYR A 57 -3.62 7.12 3.99
N TRP A 58 -2.49 6.41 3.99
CA TRP A 58 -2.49 5.00 3.59
C TRP A 58 -3.24 4.10 4.56
N SER A 59 -3.25 4.41 5.86
CA SER A 59 -4.02 3.65 6.85
C SER A 59 -5.52 3.77 6.61
N GLU A 60 -5.99 4.99 6.42
CA GLU A 60 -7.39 5.29 6.10
C GLU A 60 -7.80 4.68 4.76
N TRP A 61 -6.96 4.82 3.73
CA TRP A 61 -7.19 4.20 2.43
C TRP A 61 -7.37 2.68 2.55
N ASN A 62 -6.45 1.99 3.23
CA ASN A 62 -6.55 0.55 3.42
C ASN A 62 -7.75 0.15 4.29
N ARG A 63 -8.07 0.93 5.34
CA ARG A 63 -9.25 0.71 6.19
C ARG A 63 -10.53 0.77 5.37
N MET A 64 -10.67 1.76 4.47
CA MET A 64 -11.84 1.86 3.61
C MET A 64 -12.06 0.61 2.76
N TYR A 65 -11.01 0.00 2.21
CA TYR A 65 -11.13 -1.29 1.52
C TYR A 65 -11.36 -2.46 2.47
N ARG A 66 -10.79 -2.41 3.68
CA ARG A 66 -10.96 -3.46 4.70
C ARG A 66 -12.36 -3.50 5.26
N ASP A 67 -13.05 -2.37 5.40
CA ASP A 67 -14.29 -2.27 6.18
C ASP A 67 -15.55 -2.24 5.31
N VAL A 68 -15.41 -2.43 3.99
CA VAL A 68 -16.58 -2.55 3.11
C VAL A 68 -17.47 -3.74 3.49
N GLU A 69 -18.78 -3.63 3.25
CA GLU A 69 -19.74 -4.69 3.60
C GLU A 69 -19.81 -5.81 2.57
N PHE A 70 -19.33 -5.57 1.34
CA PHE A 70 -19.38 -6.54 0.25
C PHE A 70 -18.14 -7.47 0.23
N PRO A 71 -18.26 -8.68 -0.35
CA PRO A 71 -17.13 -9.60 -0.48
C PRO A 71 -15.94 -8.97 -1.21
N ARG A 72 -14.74 -9.18 -0.67
CA ARG A 72 -13.51 -8.60 -1.20
C ARG A 72 -12.37 -9.59 -1.17
N LEU A 73 -11.43 -9.37 -2.06
CA LEU A 73 -10.18 -10.09 -2.14
C LEU A 73 -9.05 -9.12 -1.81
N ILE A 74 -8.34 -9.37 -0.70
CA ILE A 74 -7.13 -8.63 -0.34
C ILE A 74 -5.94 -9.55 -0.55
N VAL A 75 -5.05 -9.15 -1.44
CA VAL A 75 -3.83 -9.88 -1.79
C VAL A 75 -2.64 -8.98 -1.51
N ARG A 76 -1.71 -9.46 -0.70
CA ARG A 76 -0.46 -8.74 -0.47
C ARG A 76 0.40 -8.78 -1.74
N PHE A 77 0.93 -7.63 -2.13
CA PHE A 77 1.73 -7.49 -3.34
C PHE A 77 2.95 -8.43 -3.36
N GLU A 78 3.65 -8.58 -2.24
CA GLU A 78 4.81 -9.46 -2.12
C GLU A 78 4.47 -10.92 -2.42
N ASP A 79 3.29 -11.41 -2.03
CA ASP A 79 2.89 -12.78 -2.35
C ASP A 79 2.66 -12.97 -3.85
N THR A 80 2.24 -11.91 -4.56
CA THR A 80 2.13 -11.95 -6.04
C THR A 80 3.49 -11.98 -6.74
N ILE A 81 4.57 -11.56 -6.07
CA ILE A 81 5.93 -11.63 -6.60
C ILE A 81 6.56 -12.99 -6.29
N PHE A 82 6.50 -13.43 -5.03
CA PHE A 82 7.24 -14.60 -4.55
C PHE A 82 6.47 -15.92 -4.67
N HIS A 83 5.14 -15.88 -4.69
CA HIS A 83 4.28 -17.06 -4.65
C HIS A 83 3.12 -16.95 -5.65
N ALA A 84 3.38 -16.30 -6.79
CA ALA A 84 2.37 -15.85 -7.73
C ALA A 84 1.41 -16.97 -8.17
N GLU A 85 1.94 -18.16 -8.51
CA GLU A 85 1.15 -19.32 -8.88
C GLU A 85 0.21 -19.78 -7.75
N ALA A 86 0.73 -19.93 -6.54
CA ALA A 86 -0.06 -20.35 -5.38
C ALA A 86 -1.15 -19.31 -5.02
N VAL A 87 -0.83 -18.02 -5.16
CA VAL A 87 -1.79 -16.93 -5.00
C VAL A 87 -2.90 -17.02 -6.04
N MET A 88 -2.57 -17.19 -7.32
CA MET A 88 -3.57 -17.30 -8.38
C MET A 88 -4.45 -18.55 -8.22
N ASP A 89 -3.90 -19.65 -7.73
CA ASP A 89 -4.69 -20.84 -7.39
C ASP A 89 -5.63 -20.59 -6.22
N ALA A 90 -5.17 -19.88 -5.19
CA ALA A 90 -6.01 -19.48 -4.07
C ALA A 90 -7.15 -18.56 -4.51
N ILE A 91 -6.88 -17.61 -5.40
CA ILE A 91 -7.88 -16.71 -5.98
C ILE A 91 -8.90 -17.49 -6.82
N ALA A 92 -8.44 -18.41 -7.68
CA ALA A 92 -9.32 -19.24 -8.49
C ALA A 92 -10.30 -20.05 -7.61
N ARG A 93 -9.77 -20.71 -6.57
CA ARG A 93 -10.59 -21.41 -5.56
C ARG A 93 -11.57 -20.47 -4.86
N CYS A 94 -11.13 -19.27 -4.49
CA CYS A 94 -11.96 -18.25 -3.83
C CYS A 94 -13.15 -17.82 -4.70
N ALA A 95 -12.91 -17.64 -5.99
CA ALA A 95 -13.92 -17.25 -6.97
C ALA A 95 -14.77 -18.42 -7.47
N GLY A 96 -14.49 -19.66 -7.04
CA GLY A 96 -15.20 -20.86 -7.49
C GLY A 96 -14.95 -21.19 -8.96
N VAL A 97 -13.78 -20.82 -9.50
CA VAL A 97 -13.40 -21.08 -10.89
C VAL A 97 -12.14 -21.95 -10.95
N GLU A 98 -12.00 -22.68 -12.06
CA GLU A 98 -10.77 -23.40 -12.36
C GLU A 98 -9.84 -22.56 -13.23
N ARG A 99 -8.52 -22.73 -13.05
CA ARG A 99 -7.57 -22.09 -13.96
C ARG A 99 -7.59 -22.80 -15.31
N ALA A 100 -7.95 -22.07 -16.36
CA ALA A 100 -7.92 -22.59 -17.72
C ALA A 100 -6.49 -22.86 -18.24
N LYS A 101 -5.48 -22.17 -17.68
CA LYS A 101 -4.08 -22.25 -18.12
C LYS A 101 -3.12 -22.22 -16.93
N PRO A 102 -1.91 -22.79 -17.08
CA PRO A 102 -0.83 -22.60 -16.12
C PRO A 102 -0.46 -21.13 -15.94
N TYR A 103 0.05 -20.79 -14.75
CA TYR A 103 0.52 -19.44 -14.47
C TYR A 103 1.74 -19.09 -15.35
N ARG A 104 1.79 -17.84 -15.84
CA ARG A 104 2.91 -17.31 -16.61
C ARG A 104 3.42 -16.02 -15.99
N TYR A 105 4.74 -15.96 -15.74
CA TYR A 105 5.40 -14.75 -15.28
C TYR A 105 5.56 -13.74 -16.43
N TYR A 106 5.16 -12.50 -16.17
CA TYR A 106 5.45 -11.35 -17.02
C TYR A 106 6.56 -10.54 -16.35
N VAL A 107 7.77 -10.63 -16.93
CA VAL A 107 8.97 -10.03 -16.33
C VAL A 107 9.22 -8.59 -16.78
N GLU A 108 8.74 -8.29 -17.99
CA GLU A 108 8.86 -6.97 -18.61
C GLU A 108 7.95 -5.95 -17.93
N GLN A 109 8.34 -4.68 -18.02
CA GLN A 109 7.54 -3.57 -17.53
C GLN A 109 6.19 -3.49 -18.27
N ALA A 110 5.11 -3.32 -17.52
CA ALA A 110 3.76 -3.20 -18.08
C ALA A 110 3.52 -1.87 -18.82
N LYS A 111 4.34 -0.84 -18.54
CA LYS A 111 4.26 0.50 -19.16
C LYS A 111 5.67 1.01 -19.50
N SER A 112 5.82 1.60 -20.68
CA SER A 112 7.09 2.05 -21.25
C SER A 112 7.47 3.51 -20.94
N HIS A 113 6.59 4.28 -20.30
CA HIS A 113 6.84 5.68 -19.96
C HIS A 113 7.05 5.87 -18.45
N GLY A 114 8.01 6.75 -18.11
CA GLY A 114 8.37 7.10 -16.73
C GLY A 114 9.38 6.15 -16.08
N LEU A 115 9.60 6.32 -14.78
CA LEU A 115 10.48 5.46 -13.99
C LEU A 115 9.73 4.19 -13.54
N SER A 116 9.35 3.31 -14.48
CA SER A 116 8.64 2.07 -14.14
C SER A 116 9.56 1.04 -13.48
N SER A 117 8.98 0.16 -12.68
CA SER A 117 9.66 -0.99 -12.09
C SER A 117 9.25 -2.24 -12.86
N ASN A 118 10.22 -3.06 -13.26
CA ASN A 118 9.99 -4.39 -13.83
C ASN A 118 10.04 -5.46 -12.72
N PHE A 119 9.77 -6.72 -13.08
CA PHE A 119 9.72 -7.83 -12.12
C PHE A 119 11.03 -8.00 -11.33
N VAL A 120 12.18 -7.87 -11.99
CA VAL A 120 13.50 -8.02 -11.35
C VAL A 120 13.75 -6.89 -10.35
N THR A 121 13.43 -5.65 -10.70
CA THR A 121 13.57 -4.52 -9.77
C THR A 121 12.62 -4.63 -8.58
N ALA A 122 11.42 -5.19 -8.78
CA ALA A 122 10.49 -5.46 -7.68
C ALA A 122 11.03 -6.55 -6.76
N LEU A 123 11.57 -7.65 -7.31
CA LEU A 123 12.24 -8.69 -6.54
C LEU A 123 13.39 -8.13 -5.70
N ALA A 124 14.24 -7.29 -6.28
CA ALA A 124 15.34 -6.67 -5.54
C ALA A 124 14.83 -5.78 -4.40
N LYS A 125 13.79 -4.98 -4.64
CA LYS A 125 13.22 -4.07 -3.66
C LYS A 125 12.53 -4.81 -2.50
N TYR A 126 11.68 -5.80 -2.79
CA TYR A 126 10.85 -6.46 -1.79
C TYR A 126 11.47 -7.78 -1.27
N GLY A 127 12.56 -8.26 -1.87
CA GLY A 127 13.18 -9.55 -1.54
C GLY A 127 14.00 -9.56 -0.26
N THR A 128 14.27 -8.39 0.32
CA THR A 128 15.00 -8.27 1.60
C THR A 128 14.27 -7.34 2.55
N SER A 129 14.55 -7.44 3.86
CA SER A 129 14.11 -6.43 4.83
C SER A 129 14.69 -5.06 4.49
N GLN A 130 15.99 -4.99 4.18
CA GLN A 130 16.68 -3.75 3.89
C GLN A 130 16.04 -3.00 2.71
N GLY A 131 15.76 -3.69 1.59
CA GLY A 131 15.16 -3.06 0.41
C GLY A 131 13.76 -2.48 0.64
N ARG A 132 13.01 -2.99 1.63
CA ARG A 132 11.68 -2.47 1.99
C ARG A 132 11.74 -1.13 2.72
N PHE A 133 12.80 -0.93 3.49
CA PHE A 133 13.01 0.27 4.32
C PHE A 133 14.10 1.19 3.74
N ASP A 134 14.53 0.95 2.50
CA ASP A 134 15.54 1.77 1.83
C ASP A 134 15.05 3.21 1.70
N GLY A 135 15.86 4.17 2.16
CA GLY A 135 15.53 5.60 2.23
C GLY A 135 14.77 6.05 3.48
N MET A 136 14.31 5.13 4.34
CA MET A 136 13.67 5.48 5.62
C MET A 136 14.71 5.76 6.71
N THR A 137 14.46 6.80 7.51
CA THR A 137 15.23 7.12 8.71
C THR A 137 14.75 6.28 9.90
N PRO A 138 15.56 6.16 10.98
CA PRO A 138 15.09 5.52 12.21
C PRO A 138 13.83 6.16 12.79
N ALA A 139 13.64 7.47 12.59
CA ALA A 139 12.45 8.19 13.04
C ALA A 139 11.21 7.77 12.23
N ASP A 140 11.34 7.57 10.91
CA ASP A 140 10.25 7.06 10.07
C ASP A 140 9.79 5.67 10.52
N LEU A 141 10.74 4.79 10.87
CA LEU A 141 10.45 3.43 11.35
C LEU A 141 9.74 3.43 12.71
N GLY A 142 9.90 4.49 13.49
CA GLY A 142 9.24 4.69 14.78
C GLY A 142 7.84 5.29 14.65
N LEU A 143 7.45 5.81 13.48
CA LEU A 143 6.16 6.45 13.29
C LEU A 143 5.02 5.45 13.48
N ARG A 144 4.12 5.79 14.40
CA ARG A 144 2.86 5.05 14.60
C ARG A 144 1.71 5.90 14.05
N PRO A 145 0.84 5.33 13.19
CA PRO A 145 -0.41 5.96 12.83
C PRO A 145 -1.27 6.25 14.07
N ASP A 146 -2.16 7.23 13.98
CA ASP A 146 -3.10 7.56 15.04
C ASP A 146 -3.97 6.32 15.39
N PRO A 147 -3.95 5.82 16.64
CA PRO A 147 -4.78 4.70 17.06
C PRO A 147 -6.29 4.97 16.96
N SER A 148 -6.73 6.23 16.92
CA SER A 148 -8.15 6.59 16.78
C SER A 148 -8.71 6.38 15.36
N ARG A 149 -7.80 6.37 14.37
CA ARG A 149 -8.09 6.21 12.93
C ARG A 149 -7.69 4.83 12.41
N SER A 150 -6.57 4.32 12.89
CA SER A 150 -6.09 2.97 12.63
C SER A 150 -6.78 1.95 13.54
N GLY A 151 -7.98 1.53 13.15
CA GLY A 151 -8.57 0.30 13.66
C GLY A 151 -7.60 -0.86 13.40
N THR A 152 -6.86 -1.24 14.44
CA THR A 152 -5.81 -2.27 14.53
C THR A 152 -4.45 -1.92 13.90
N HIS A 153 -3.43 -2.09 14.74
CA HIS A 153 -1.98 -2.06 14.47
C HIS A 153 -1.48 -3.05 13.38
N GLU A 154 -2.36 -3.66 12.61
CA GLU A 154 -2.06 -4.93 11.93
C GLU A 154 -1.49 -4.76 10.51
N TYR A 155 -1.66 -3.61 9.86
CA TYR A 155 -1.41 -3.51 8.40
C TYR A 155 -0.44 -2.43 7.93
N VAL A 156 0.00 -1.52 8.78
CA VAL A 156 0.79 -0.38 8.27
C VAL A 156 2.26 -0.78 8.06
N TRP A 157 2.82 -1.64 8.92
CA TRP A 157 4.23 -2.08 8.82
C TRP A 157 4.51 -3.49 9.33
N LEU A 158 3.50 -4.22 9.81
CA LEU A 158 3.68 -5.58 10.29
C LEU A 158 3.52 -6.58 9.14
N PRO A 159 4.24 -7.72 9.20
CA PRO A 159 4.06 -8.79 8.23
C PRO A 159 2.61 -9.27 8.30
N VAL A 160 1.80 -8.84 7.33
CA VAL A 160 0.49 -9.45 7.10
C VAL A 160 0.73 -10.96 7.06
N PRO A 161 0.00 -11.78 7.85
CA PRO A 161 0.10 -13.22 7.74
C PRO A 161 -0.02 -13.63 6.25
N ARG A 162 0.72 -14.65 5.82
CA ARG A 162 0.73 -15.17 4.43
C ARG A 162 -0.66 -15.69 4.01
N GLN A 163 -1.66 -14.83 3.88
CA GLN A 163 -3.03 -15.23 3.63
C GLN A 163 -3.68 -14.29 2.63
N VAL A 164 -4.14 -14.89 1.54
CA VAL A 164 -5.22 -14.35 0.73
C VAL A 164 -6.47 -14.42 1.58
N TYR A 165 -7.02 -13.27 1.97
CA TYR A 165 -8.26 -13.22 2.75
C TYR A 165 -9.44 -13.31 1.78
N CYS A 166 -10.08 -14.48 1.75
CA CYS A 166 -11.39 -14.67 1.15
C CYS A 166 -12.46 -14.32 2.17
N ALA A 167 -12.76 -13.03 2.32
CA ALA A 167 -13.90 -12.60 3.12
C ALA A 167 -15.17 -12.75 2.27
N ALA A 168 -15.74 -13.96 2.27
CA ALA A 168 -16.99 -14.25 1.61
C ALA A 168 -18.15 -14.06 2.59
N SER A 169 -18.84 -12.92 2.53
CA SER A 169 -20.22 -12.84 3.01
C SER A 169 -21.11 -13.53 1.98
N PHE A 170 -21.19 -14.87 2.04
CA PHE A 170 -22.28 -15.58 1.39
C PHE A 170 -23.57 -15.26 2.16
N ILE A 171 -24.24 -14.17 1.80
CA ILE A 171 -25.66 -14.03 2.09
C ILE A 171 -26.34 -15.11 1.25
N GLY A 172 -26.70 -16.21 1.91
CA GLY A 172 -27.45 -17.28 1.30
C GLY A 172 -28.78 -16.76 0.78
N GLN A 173 -28.95 -16.78 -0.54
CA GLN A 173 -30.24 -17.02 -1.14
C GLN A 173 -30.14 -18.26 -2.00
N ARG A 174 -30.64 -19.38 -1.44
CA ARG A 174 -31.25 -20.44 -2.23
C ARG A 174 -32.34 -19.77 -3.05
N VAL A 175 -32.18 -19.76 -4.37
CA VAL A 175 -33.32 -19.72 -5.28
C VAL A 175 -33.33 -21.07 -5.96
N LEU A 176 -34.46 -21.76 -5.79
CA LEU A 176 -34.81 -23.06 -6.35
C LEU A 176 -34.62 -23.10 -7.87
#